data_AF-A0A7S3TGT6-F1
#
_entry.id   AF-A0A7S3TGT6-F1
#
_cell.length_a   1.000
_cell.length_b   1.000
_cell.length_c   1.000
_cell.angle_alpha   90.00
_cell.angle_beta   90.00
_cell.angle_gamma   90.00
#
_symmetry.space_group_name_H-M   'P 1'
#
loop_
_entity.id
_entity.type
_entity.pdbx_description
1 polymer ?
#
loop_
_entity_poly.entity_id
_entity_poly.type
_entity_poly.pdbx_seq_one_letter_code
_entity_poly.pdbx_strand_id
1 'polypeptide(L)'
;AAKKAALTSLPEKQVERLHPANLDPFFSTSFSSTPTRAACLLFSEKSEVPPLYRALALAFEGQLEFGFAPASLMAQFQVEKAPALLIMFPAEMPPDAGQEKQIQLQGARFTPQVHGKFNYGNIATFIASFIQTRLHELGASAGPSRGAQSDDEEDAPKAATRASKDVGPIPELTAATWDAECASRGGLCAVALLDGSSDNSNKQSQLDMLTKLRARRAGGP
;
A
#
# COMPACT_ATOMS: atom_id res chain seq x y z
N ALA A 1 3.79 -1.63 -31.04
CA ALA A 1 2.34 -1.40 -31.09
C ALA A 1 1.58 -2.07 -29.92
N ALA A 2 1.83 -3.34 -29.59
CA ALA A 2 1.09 -4.09 -28.57
C ALA A 2 1.06 -3.49 -27.14
N LYS A 3 2.17 -2.90 -26.65
CA LYS A 3 2.22 -2.29 -25.31
C LYS A 3 1.30 -1.07 -25.14
N LYS A 4 1.01 -0.34 -26.21
CA LYS A 4 0.06 0.79 -26.16
C LYS A 4 -1.38 0.31 -26.15
N ALA A 5 -1.70 -0.75 -26.90
CA ALA A 5 -3.04 -1.31 -27.00
C ALA A 5 -3.49 -2.00 -25.69
N ALA A 6 -2.58 -2.66 -24.98
CA ALA A 6 -2.86 -3.26 -23.67
C ALA A 6 -3.11 -2.21 -22.56
N LEU A 7 -2.55 -1.00 -22.71
CA LEU A 7 -2.77 0.09 -21.76
C LEU A 7 -4.11 0.81 -21.99
N THR A 8 -4.68 0.73 -23.19
CA THR A 8 -6.01 1.31 -23.52
C THR A 8 -7.18 0.39 -23.19
N SER A 9 -6.96 -0.90 -22.95
CA SER A 9 -8.03 -1.85 -22.54
C SER A 9 -8.26 -1.89 -21.03
N LEU A 10 -7.53 -1.08 -20.25
CA LEU A 10 -7.71 -1.02 -18.81
C LEU A 10 -9.01 -0.27 -18.50
N PRO A 11 -9.90 -0.81 -17.64
CA PRO A 11 -11.17 -0.16 -17.33
C PRO A 11 -10.93 1.24 -16.76
N GLU A 12 -11.61 2.25 -17.31
CA GLU A 12 -11.49 3.64 -16.84
C GLU A 12 -12.08 3.84 -15.43
N LYS A 13 -12.81 2.85 -14.91
CA LYS A 13 -13.62 2.95 -13.69
C LYS A 13 -12.85 2.99 -12.38
N GLN A 14 -11.53 2.80 -12.40
CA GLN A 14 -10.73 2.70 -11.17
C GLN A 14 -10.05 4.02 -10.78
N VAL A 15 -10.07 5.02 -11.68
CA VAL A 15 -9.56 6.36 -11.36
C VAL A 15 -10.65 7.38 -11.62
N GLU A 16 -11.16 7.97 -10.54
CA GLU A 16 -12.17 9.02 -10.62
C GLU A 16 -11.51 10.34 -11.04
N ARG A 17 -12.10 11.03 -12.01
CA ARG A 17 -11.63 12.37 -12.41
C ARG A 17 -12.24 13.39 -11.47
N LEU A 18 -11.40 14.12 -10.76
CA LEU A 18 -11.83 15.04 -9.71
C LEU A 18 -12.10 16.43 -10.23
N HIS A 19 -13.22 16.98 -9.81
CA HIS A 19 -13.74 18.31 -10.08
C HIS A 19 -14.34 18.86 -8.78
N PRO A 20 -14.47 20.19 -8.62
CA PRO A 20 -15.03 20.76 -7.40
C PRO A 20 -16.38 20.16 -6.98
N ALA A 21 -17.20 19.74 -7.93
CA ALA A 21 -18.53 19.16 -7.68
C ALA A 21 -18.52 17.70 -7.17
N ASN A 22 -17.45 16.93 -7.39
CA ASN A 22 -17.38 15.52 -6.98
C ASN A 22 -16.28 15.22 -5.95
N LEU A 23 -15.58 16.23 -5.44
CA LEU A 23 -14.56 16.05 -4.40
C LEU A 23 -15.15 15.47 -3.11
N ASP A 24 -16.20 16.08 -2.58
CA ASP A 24 -16.85 15.63 -1.35
C ASP A 24 -17.38 14.20 -1.45
N PRO A 25 -18.19 13.83 -2.47
CA PRO A 25 -18.68 12.46 -2.59
C PRO A 25 -17.57 11.45 -2.85
N PHE A 26 -16.49 11.84 -3.54
CA PHE A 26 -15.32 10.99 -3.74
C PHE A 26 -14.64 10.67 -2.40
N PHE A 27 -14.37 11.69 -1.57
CA PHE A 27 -13.76 11.48 -0.26
C PHE A 27 -14.67 10.70 0.69
N SER A 28 -15.97 11.01 0.72
CA SER A 28 -16.93 10.26 1.56
C SER A 28 -16.95 8.78 1.19
N THR A 29 -16.89 8.47 -0.10
CA THR A 29 -16.80 7.09 -0.59
C THR A 29 -15.47 6.49 -0.16
N SER A 30 -14.34 7.15 -0.47
CA SER A 30 -12.99 6.68 -0.15
C SER A 30 -12.80 6.32 1.32
N PHE A 31 -13.37 7.11 2.22
CA PHE A 31 -13.23 6.94 3.67
C PHE A 31 -14.20 5.91 4.25
N SER A 32 -15.21 5.48 3.48
CA SER A 32 -16.24 4.53 3.92
C SER A 32 -16.14 3.17 3.23
N SER A 33 -15.68 3.13 1.97
CA SER A 33 -15.65 1.93 1.12
C SER A 33 -14.36 1.14 1.20
N THR A 34 -13.25 1.76 1.64
CA THR A 34 -11.93 1.14 1.61
C THR A 34 -11.42 0.80 3.00
N PRO A 35 -10.65 -0.29 3.16
CA PRO A 35 -10.12 -0.69 4.45
C PRO A 35 -9.11 0.31 5.00
N THR A 36 -8.39 1.04 4.14
CA THR A 36 -7.46 2.09 4.56
C THR A 36 -8.14 3.41 4.90
N ARG A 37 -9.42 3.57 4.52
CA ARG A 37 -10.16 4.84 4.61
C ARG A 37 -9.36 6.00 4.02
N ALA A 38 -8.77 5.79 2.85
CA ALA A 38 -7.85 6.73 2.23
C ALA A 38 -8.10 6.87 0.72
N ALA A 39 -7.66 8.02 0.19
CA ALA A 39 -7.70 8.32 -1.24
C ALA A 39 -6.32 8.74 -1.73
N CYS A 40 -5.84 8.16 -2.82
CA CYS A 40 -4.63 8.60 -3.52
C CYS A 40 -5.01 9.57 -4.64
N LEU A 41 -4.36 10.72 -4.66
CA LEU A 41 -4.62 11.81 -5.59
C LEU A 41 -3.38 12.05 -6.44
N LEU A 42 -3.56 12.09 -7.76
CA LEU A 42 -2.56 12.56 -8.69
C LEU A 42 -2.96 13.92 -9.25
N PHE A 43 -2.20 14.95 -8.91
CA PHE A 43 -2.30 16.27 -9.51
C PHE A 43 -1.45 16.34 -10.78
N SER A 44 -2.06 16.70 -11.90
CA SER A 44 -1.37 16.82 -13.19
C SER A 44 -1.99 17.90 -14.06
N GLU A 45 -1.18 18.51 -14.92
CA GLU A 45 -1.63 19.43 -15.98
C GLU A 45 -2.17 18.71 -17.22
N LYS A 46 -2.12 17.38 -17.24
CA LYS A 46 -2.55 16.58 -18.40
C LYS A 46 -4.08 16.50 -18.43
N SER A 47 -4.64 16.50 -19.63
CA SER A 47 -6.08 16.29 -19.84
C SER A 47 -6.52 14.85 -19.56
N GLU A 48 -5.59 13.89 -19.55
CA GLU A 48 -5.87 12.47 -19.41
C GLU A 48 -5.08 11.83 -18.27
N VAL A 49 -5.73 10.84 -17.64
CA VAL A 49 -5.15 10.01 -16.59
C VAL A 49 -3.95 9.23 -17.15
N PRO A 50 -2.72 9.45 -16.65
CA PRO A 50 -1.54 8.76 -17.15
C PRO A 50 -1.65 7.23 -17.03
N PRO A 51 -1.20 6.44 -18.03
CA PRO A 51 -1.27 4.98 -17.98
C PRO A 51 -0.57 4.37 -16.75
N LEU A 52 0.50 5.01 -16.29
CA LEU A 52 1.21 4.65 -15.06
C LEU A 52 0.28 4.66 -13.85
N TYR A 53 -0.57 5.69 -13.75
CA TYR A 53 -1.47 5.88 -12.62
C TYR A 53 -2.63 4.89 -12.66
N ARG A 54 -3.14 4.59 -13.86
CA ARG A 54 -4.13 3.51 -14.07
C ARG A 54 -3.58 2.15 -13.61
N ALA A 55 -2.33 1.85 -13.96
CA ALA A 55 -1.67 0.62 -13.52
C ALA A 55 -1.52 0.53 -12.00
N LEU A 56 -1.32 1.66 -11.31
CA LEU A 56 -1.30 1.70 -9.85
C LEU A 56 -2.70 1.48 -9.26
N ALA A 57 -3.73 2.14 -9.82
CA ALA A 57 -5.11 1.96 -9.37
C ALA A 57 -5.57 0.50 -9.47
N LEU A 58 -5.20 -0.19 -10.55
CA LEU A 58 -5.41 -1.64 -10.72
C LEU A 58 -4.69 -2.47 -9.64
N ALA A 59 -3.42 -2.15 -9.38
CA ALA A 59 -2.59 -2.92 -8.47
C ALA A 59 -3.05 -2.82 -7.00
N PHE A 60 -3.77 -1.75 -6.66
CA PHE A 60 -4.26 -1.46 -5.31
C PHE A 60 -5.79 -1.38 -5.24
N GLU A 61 -6.48 -2.02 -6.20
CA GLU A 61 -7.93 -2.07 -6.25
C GLU A 61 -8.52 -2.59 -4.93
N GLY A 62 -9.52 -1.89 -4.42
CA GLY A 62 -10.17 -2.22 -3.15
C GLY A 62 -9.38 -1.88 -1.88
N GLN A 63 -8.13 -1.41 -1.98
CA GLN A 63 -7.34 -0.99 -0.82
C GLN A 63 -7.50 0.51 -0.53
N LEU A 64 -7.55 1.33 -1.58
CA LEU A 64 -7.76 2.78 -1.53
C LEU A 64 -8.38 3.26 -2.84
N GLU A 65 -9.05 4.40 -2.81
CA GLU A 65 -9.61 5.02 -4.01
C GLU A 65 -8.56 5.88 -4.71
N PHE A 66 -8.63 5.95 -6.05
CA PHE A 66 -7.70 6.73 -6.85
C PHE A 66 -8.44 7.89 -7.53
N GLY A 67 -7.95 9.10 -7.29
CA GLY A 67 -8.44 10.34 -7.90
C GLY A 67 -7.41 10.98 -8.82
N PHE A 68 -7.84 11.48 -9.97
CA PHE A 68 -7.04 12.30 -10.86
C PHE A 68 -7.51 13.76 -10.80
N ALA A 69 -6.68 14.62 -10.23
CA ALA A 69 -7.01 16.02 -9.99
C ALA A 69 -6.35 16.96 -11.01
N PRO A 70 -7.11 17.88 -11.63
CA PRO A 70 -6.55 18.93 -12.46
C PRO A 70 -5.77 19.95 -11.63
N ALA A 71 -4.91 20.71 -12.30
CA ALA A 71 -4.09 21.74 -11.67
C ALA A 71 -4.91 22.82 -10.92
N SER A 72 -6.16 23.08 -11.33
CA SER A 72 -7.06 24.02 -10.66
C SER A 72 -7.38 23.66 -9.20
N LEU A 73 -7.23 22.39 -8.81
CA LEU A 73 -7.47 21.94 -7.44
C LEU A 73 -6.22 22.02 -6.56
N MET A 74 -5.02 22.20 -7.12
CA MET A 74 -3.76 22.12 -6.38
C MET A 74 -3.68 23.09 -5.18
N ALA A 75 -4.22 24.31 -5.33
CA ALA A 75 -4.22 25.31 -4.27
C ALA A 75 -4.97 24.84 -3.00
N GLN A 76 -6.08 24.09 -3.17
CA GLN A 76 -6.89 23.58 -2.06
C GLN A 76 -6.15 22.53 -1.23
N PHE A 77 -5.23 21.80 -1.86
CA PHE A 77 -4.43 20.75 -1.22
C PHE A 77 -3.00 21.20 -0.88
N GLN A 78 -2.73 22.50 -1.00
CA GLN A 78 -1.41 23.11 -0.78
C GLN A 78 -0.32 22.42 -1.60
N VAL A 79 -0.64 22.07 -2.85
CA VAL A 79 0.29 21.48 -3.81
C VAL A 79 0.85 22.60 -4.68
N GLU A 80 2.18 22.74 -4.71
CA GLU A 80 2.83 23.85 -5.42
C GLU A 80 3.21 23.49 -6.86
N LYS A 81 3.53 22.22 -7.13
CA LYS A 81 4.09 21.77 -8.42
C LYS A 81 3.48 20.44 -8.86
N ALA A 82 3.18 20.34 -10.15
CA ALA A 82 2.78 19.09 -10.80
C ALA A 82 4.00 18.43 -11.49
N PRO A 83 4.00 17.10 -11.67
CA PRO A 83 3.06 16.14 -11.10
C PRO A 83 3.30 15.96 -9.59
N ALA A 84 2.22 15.85 -8.81
CA ALA A 84 2.29 15.56 -7.38
C ALA A 84 1.35 14.43 -7.01
N LEU A 85 1.82 13.54 -6.13
CA LEU A 85 1.04 12.44 -5.60
C LEU A 85 0.83 12.66 -4.10
N LEU A 86 -0.43 12.62 -3.67
CA LEU A 86 -0.86 12.88 -2.30
C LEU A 86 -1.85 11.80 -1.88
N ILE A 87 -1.63 11.15 -0.75
CA ILE A 87 -2.60 10.27 -0.12
C ILE A 87 -3.28 11.02 1.00
N MET A 88 -4.61 11.10 0.97
CA MET A 88 -5.42 11.74 1.99
C MET A 88 -6.18 10.73 2.82
N PHE A 89 -6.25 10.97 4.12
CA PHE A 89 -6.90 10.09 5.09
C PHE A 89 -7.34 10.90 6.31
N PRO A 90 -8.37 10.45 7.05
CA PRO A 90 -8.78 11.13 8.28
C PRO A 90 -7.72 10.97 9.37
N ALA A 91 -7.42 12.05 10.08
CA ALA A 91 -6.67 12.03 11.33
C ALA A 91 -7.41 11.14 12.35
N GLU A 92 -6.69 10.29 13.06
CA GLU A 92 -7.25 9.61 14.23
C GLU A 92 -7.43 10.63 15.36
N MET A 93 -8.65 10.77 15.85
CA MET A 93 -8.92 11.57 17.03
C MET A 93 -8.72 10.72 18.29
N PRO A 94 -8.04 11.25 19.33
CA PRO A 94 -8.02 10.62 20.65
C PRO A 94 -9.47 10.46 21.18
N PRO A 95 -9.74 9.43 22.00
CA PRO A 95 -11.08 9.11 22.48
C PRO A 95 -11.76 10.20 23.35
N ASP A 96 -11.04 11.23 23.78
CA ASP A 96 -11.52 12.27 24.71
C ASP A 96 -11.90 13.63 24.06
N ALA A 97 -11.91 13.74 22.73
CA ALA A 97 -12.34 14.98 22.06
C ALA A 97 -13.88 15.08 21.99
N GLY A 98 -14.47 15.56 23.08
CA GLY A 98 -15.88 15.92 23.14
C GLY A 98 -16.24 17.06 22.18
N GLN A 99 -17.26 16.80 21.36
CA GLN A 99 -18.11 17.74 20.61
C GLN A 99 -17.50 18.47 19.38
N GLU A 100 -18.28 18.41 18.29
CA GLU A 100 -18.06 18.95 16.94
C GLU A 100 -16.98 18.23 16.09
N LYS A 101 -17.42 17.11 15.49
CA LYS A 101 -16.67 16.22 14.58
C LYS A 101 -16.30 16.91 13.26
N GLN A 102 -15.32 17.79 13.26
CA GLN A 102 -14.64 18.17 12.02
C GLN A 102 -13.56 17.12 11.73
N ILE A 103 -13.80 16.26 10.73
CA ILE A 103 -12.81 15.29 10.27
C ILE A 103 -11.62 16.08 9.74
N GLN A 104 -10.53 16.13 10.51
CA GLN A 104 -9.28 16.71 10.03
C GLN A 104 -8.65 15.71 9.06
N LEU A 105 -8.44 16.12 7.81
CA LEU A 105 -7.77 15.28 6.82
C LEU A 105 -6.25 15.50 6.92
N GLN A 106 -5.52 14.40 7.00
CA GLN A 106 -4.08 14.35 6.89
C GLN A 106 -3.67 13.96 5.47
N GLY A 107 -2.45 14.35 5.10
CA GLY A 107 -1.91 14.15 3.76
C GLY A 107 -0.50 13.58 3.79
N ALA A 108 -0.30 12.40 3.21
CA ALA A 108 1.03 11.82 2.96
C ALA A 108 1.45 12.16 1.52
N ARG A 109 2.56 12.89 1.36
CA ARG A 109 3.04 13.36 0.05
C ARG A 109 4.18 12.48 -0.47
N PHE A 110 4.10 12.12 -1.75
CA PHE A 110 5.25 11.54 -2.44
C PHE A 110 6.30 12.63 -2.71
N THR A 111 7.43 12.54 -2.04
CA THR A 111 8.57 13.43 -2.26
C THR A 111 9.69 12.67 -2.98
N PRO A 112 10.15 13.13 -4.16
CA PRO A 112 11.18 12.42 -4.91
C PRO A 112 12.52 12.26 -4.18
N GLN A 113 12.78 13.14 -3.21
CA GLN A 113 13.99 13.13 -2.37
C GLN A 113 13.99 11.94 -1.39
N VAL A 114 12.81 11.52 -0.91
CA VAL A 114 12.66 10.42 0.07
C VAL A 114 12.29 9.11 -0.63
N HIS A 115 11.39 9.19 -1.61
CA HIS A 115 10.78 8.02 -2.25
C HIS A 115 11.43 7.65 -3.59
N GLY A 116 12.39 8.45 -4.05
CA GLY A 116 13.05 8.28 -5.33
C GLY A 116 12.25 8.86 -6.51
N LYS A 117 12.71 8.56 -7.73
CA LYS A 117 12.12 9.08 -8.97
C LYS A 117 10.64 8.71 -9.11
N PHE A 118 9.87 9.57 -9.77
CA PHE A 118 8.47 9.35 -10.07
C PHE A 118 8.31 8.24 -11.14
N ASN A 119 8.18 6.99 -10.68
CA ASN A 119 8.00 5.81 -11.52
C ASN A 119 7.10 4.79 -10.79
N TYR A 120 6.69 3.74 -11.51
CA TYR A 120 5.75 2.74 -10.98
C TYR A 120 6.24 2.11 -9.67
N GLY A 121 7.47 1.57 -9.66
CA GLY A 121 7.99 0.82 -8.52
C GLY A 121 8.09 1.68 -7.25
N ASN A 122 8.58 2.91 -7.39
CA ASN A 122 8.72 3.82 -6.26
C ASN A 122 7.36 4.27 -5.72
N ILE A 123 6.41 4.58 -6.60
CA ILE A 123 5.06 4.98 -6.17
C ILE A 123 4.33 3.78 -5.54
N ALA A 124 4.43 2.60 -6.13
CA ALA A 124 3.85 1.39 -5.57
C ALA A 124 4.42 1.07 -4.17
N THR A 125 5.73 1.24 -3.98
CA THR A 125 6.37 1.07 -2.66
C THR A 125 5.85 2.09 -1.65
N PHE A 126 5.71 3.36 -2.06
CA PHE A 126 5.14 4.41 -1.23
C PHE A 126 3.69 4.09 -0.81
N ILE A 127 2.83 3.73 -1.76
CA ILE A 127 1.43 3.37 -1.50
C ILE A 127 1.35 2.13 -0.61
N ALA A 128 2.14 1.09 -0.89
CA ALA A 128 2.15 -0.14 -0.10
C ALA A 128 2.59 0.11 1.35
N SER A 129 3.63 0.93 1.55
CA SER A 129 4.08 1.33 2.89
C SER A 129 2.99 2.10 3.63
N PHE A 130 2.29 3.01 2.95
CA PHE A 130 1.17 3.73 3.53
C PHE A 130 0.04 2.79 3.96
N ILE A 131 -0.39 1.88 3.07
CA ILE A 131 -1.46 0.91 3.37
C ILE A 131 -1.09 0.08 4.60
N GLN A 132 0.13 -0.43 4.66
CA GLN A 132 0.58 -1.27 5.78
C GLN A 132 0.54 -0.52 7.11
N THR A 133 1.08 0.70 7.15
CA THR A 133 1.02 1.55 8.34
C THR A 133 -0.43 1.85 8.72
N ARG A 134 -1.25 2.22 7.74
CA ARG A 134 -2.63 2.65 8.01
C ARG A 134 -3.52 1.51 8.52
N LEU A 135 -3.40 0.32 7.95
CA LEU A 135 -4.13 -0.85 8.44
C LEU A 135 -3.69 -1.26 9.85
N HIS A 136 -2.42 -1.07 10.19
CA HIS A 136 -1.93 -1.31 11.54
C HIS A 136 -2.51 -0.30 12.54
N GLU A 137 -2.55 0.99 12.21
CA GLU A 137 -3.16 2.03 13.06
C GLU A 137 -4.66 1.81 13.26
N LEU A 138 -5.40 1.52 12.18
CA LEU A 138 -6.84 1.24 12.23
C LEU A 138 -7.16 -0.08 12.95
N GLY A 139 -6.28 -1.08 12.87
CA GLY A 139 -6.42 -2.35 13.58
C GLY A 139 -6.05 -2.24 15.07
N ALA A 140 -5.06 -1.42 15.42
CA ALA A 140 -4.65 -1.17 16.79
C ALA A 140 -5.66 -0.29 17.55
N SER A 141 -6.36 0.61 16.86
CA SER A 141 -7.43 1.44 17.42
C SER A 141 -8.78 0.72 17.61
N ALA A 142 -8.90 -0.55 17.17
CA ALA A 142 -10.08 -1.40 17.38
C ALA A 142 -9.98 -2.32 18.61
N GLY A 143 -8.96 -2.17 19.46
CA GLY A 143 -8.80 -2.91 20.72
C GLY A 143 -9.27 -2.09 21.93
N PRO A 144 -9.88 -2.72 22.96
CA PRO A 144 -10.30 -2.00 24.16
C PRO A 144 -9.07 -1.50 24.93
N SER A 145 -9.12 -0.23 25.32
CA SER A 145 -8.26 0.39 26.31
C SER A 145 -8.12 -0.52 27.54
N ARG A 146 -6.97 -1.18 27.71
CA ARG A 146 -6.50 -1.60 29.02
C ARG A 146 -5.52 -0.54 29.51
N GLY A 147 -6.05 0.40 30.28
CA GLY A 147 -5.23 1.24 31.15
C GLY A 147 -4.49 0.37 32.17
N ALA A 148 -3.18 0.62 32.26
CA ALA A 148 -2.32 0.82 33.44
C ALA A 148 -2.87 0.38 34.83
N GLN A 149 -2.09 -0.14 35.79
CA GLN A 149 -0.66 0.05 36.14
C GLN A 149 -0.30 -0.96 37.27
N SER A 150 0.93 -1.48 37.40
CA SER A 150 2.07 -0.90 38.16
C SER A 150 3.28 -1.85 37.97
N ASP A 151 4.47 -1.38 37.55
CA ASP A 151 5.60 -0.82 38.35
C ASP A 151 6.08 -1.85 39.41
N ASP A 152 7.31 -2.37 39.50
CA ASP A 152 8.67 -2.00 39.07
C ASP A 152 9.50 -3.31 38.91
N GLU A 153 10.65 -3.27 38.20
CA GLU A 153 12.00 -3.62 38.72
C GLU A 153 13.03 -3.75 37.56
N GLU A 154 14.15 -3.04 37.71
CA GLU A 154 15.30 -2.96 36.81
C GLU A 154 16.03 -4.32 36.65
N ASP A 155 16.40 -4.70 35.42
CA ASP A 155 17.72 -5.30 35.13
C ASP A 155 18.04 -5.35 33.61
N ALA A 156 19.12 -4.66 33.24
CA ALA A 156 20.07 -4.90 32.13
C ALA A 156 19.62 -4.96 30.64
N PRO A 157 20.50 -4.54 29.71
CA PRO A 157 20.15 -4.34 28.30
C PRO A 157 20.20 -5.66 27.53
N LYS A 158 19.03 -6.20 27.18
CA LYS A 158 18.95 -7.24 26.14
C LYS A 158 18.69 -6.59 24.79
N ALA A 159 19.77 -6.44 24.04
CA ALA A 159 19.74 -6.35 22.59
C ALA A 159 18.68 -7.32 22.06
N ALA A 160 17.65 -6.79 21.41
CA ALA A 160 16.65 -7.58 20.73
C ALA A 160 17.33 -8.29 19.56
N THR A 161 17.86 -9.47 19.85
CA THR A 161 18.16 -10.56 18.93
C THR A 161 17.07 -10.58 17.86
N ARG A 162 17.47 -10.26 16.62
CA ARG A 162 16.71 -10.64 15.42
C ARG A 162 16.47 -12.14 15.53
N ALA A 163 15.26 -12.51 15.92
CA ALA A 163 14.83 -13.89 15.86
C ALA A 163 14.90 -14.29 14.38
N SER A 164 15.94 -15.03 14.04
CA SER A 164 16.00 -15.87 12.85
C SER A 164 14.80 -16.79 12.93
N LYS A 165 13.68 -16.38 12.33
CA LYS A 165 12.59 -17.31 12.04
C LYS A 165 13.19 -18.31 11.07
N ASP A 166 13.34 -19.55 11.51
CA ASP A 166 13.60 -20.68 10.63
C ASP A 166 12.56 -20.64 9.52
N VAL A 167 12.96 -20.13 8.37
CA VAL A 167 12.09 -20.05 7.21
C VAL A 167 12.24 -21.39 6.53
N GLY A 168 11.34 -22.32 6.88
CA GLY A 168 11.24 -23.62 6.23
C GLY A 168 11.11 -23.53 4.71
N PRO A 169 10.96 -24.68 4.02
CA PRO A 169 10.92 -24.73 2.56
C PRO A 169 9.88 -23.75 2.00
N ILE A 170 10.14 -23.25 0.80
CA ILE A 170 9.20 -22.37 0.11
C ILE A 170 7.88 -23.14 -0.06
N PRO A 171 6.76 -22.64 0.51
CA PRO A 171 5.49 -23.33 0.38
C PRO A 171 5.06 -23.29 -1.08
N GLU A 172 4.69 -24.45 -1.63
CA GLU A 172 4.10 -24.51 -2.96
C GLU A 172 2.66 -23.99 -2.91
N LEU A 173 2.34 -23.09 -3.83
CA LEU A 173 0.99 -22.53 -3.96
C LEU A 173 0.14 -23.48 -4.80
N THR A 174 -0.92 -23.98 -4.19
CA THR A 174 -2.00 -24.73 -4.84
C THR A 174 -3.31 -23.98 -4.62
N ALA A 175 -4.37 -24.35 -5.34
CA ALA A 175 -5.70 -23.78 -5.10
C ALA A 175 -6.17 -23.94 -3.64
N ALA A 176 -5.70 -24.99 -2.94
CA ALA A 176 -6.05 -25.25 -1.54
C ALA A 176 -5.18 -24.46 -0.53
N THR A 177 -3.96 -24.07 -0.90
CA THR A 177 -3.02 -23.36 -0.01
C THR A 177 -2.95 -21.86 -0.26
N TRP A 178 -3.65 -21.37 -1.30
CA TRP A 178 -3.66 -19.97 -1.71
C TRP A 178 -4.05 -19.00 -0.58
N ASP A 179 -5.16 -19.26 0.11
CA ASP A 179 -5.63 -18.34 1.13
C ASP A 179 -4.67 -18.29 2.31
N ALA A 180 -4.23 -19.43 2.82
CA ALA A 180 -3.35 -19.54 3.99
C ALA A 180 -1.94 -18.95 3.76
N GLU A 181 -1.42 -19.04 2.54
CA GLU A 181 -0.05 -18.61 2.22
C GLU A 181 0.03 -17.20 1.61
N CYS A 182 -1.05 -16.72 0.98
CA CYS A 182 -1.01 -15.50 0.17
C CYS A 182 -2.15 -14.52 0.50
N ALA A 183 -3.42 -14.95 0.45
CA ALA A 183 -4.55 -14.02 0.56
C ALA A 183 -4.80 -13.54 2.01
N SER A 184 -4.69 -14.42 3.00
CA SER A 184 -5.05 -14.13 4.40
C SER A 184 -3.92 -13.52 5.22
N ARG A 185 -2.69 -13.50 4.69
CA ARG A 185 -1.50 -13.02 5.43
C ARG A 185 -1.36 -11.50 5.47
N GLY A 186 -2.13 -10.77 4.64
CA GLY A 186 -2.10 -9.32 4.53
C GLY A 186 -0.80 -8.78 3.92
N GLY A 187 -0.91 -7.86 2.95
CA GLY A 187 0.24 -7.23 2.28
C GLY A 187 0.57 -7.80 0.90
N LEU A 188 1.77 -7.46 0.39
CA LEU A 188 2.24 -7.88 -0.95
C LEU A 188 2.73 -9.34 -0.95
N CYS A 189 2.05 -10.19 -1.71
CA CYS A 189 2.42 -11.58 -1.94
C CYS A 189 3.26 -11.71 -3.22
N ALA A 190 4.51 -12.16 -3.09
CA ALA A 190 5.40 -12.40 -4.23
C ALA A 190 5.28 -13.87 -4.66
N VAL A 191 4.73 -14.11 -5.86
CA VAL A 191 4.56 -15.45 -6.43
C VAL A 191 5.63 -15.69 -7.48
N ALA A 192 6.41 -16.76 -7.31
CA ALA A 192 7.37 -17.24 -8.32
C ALA A 192 6.72 -18.36 -9.14
N LEU A 193 6.68 -18.19 -10.47
CA LEU A 193 6.20 -19.21 -11.41
C LEU A 193 7.41 -20.02 -11.88
N LEU A 194 7.43 -21.31 -11.55
CA LEU A 194 8.46 -22.25 -11.96
C LEU A 194 7.85 -23.29 -12.89
N ASP A 195 8.57 -23.66 -13.96
CA ASP A 195 8.13 -24.73 -14.85
C ASP A 195 8.28 -26.09 -14.16
N GLY A 196 7.15 -26.80 -14.03
CA GLY A 196 7.07 -28.13 -13.42
C GLY A 196 7.19 -29.29 -14.42
N SER A 197 7.45 -29.02 -15.70
CA SER A 197 7.61 -30.05 -16.72
C SER A 197 8.79 -30.99 -16.43
N SER A 198 8.69 -32.25 -16.86
CA SER A 198 9.75 -33.26 -16.69
C SER A 198 11.05 -32.91 -17.41
N ASP A 199 10.98 -31.98 -18.38
CA ASP A 199 12.11 -31.55 -19.21
C ASP A 199 12.89 -30.39 -18.57
N ASN A 200 12.40 -29.82 -17.46
CA ASN A 200 13.07 -28.72 -16.77
C ASN A 200 14.16 -29.20 -15.80
N SER A 201 15.39 -29.36 -16.32
CA SER A 201 16.58 -29.68 -15.51
C SER A 201 16.97 -28.57 -14.51
N ASN A 202 16.42 -27.36 -14.64
CA ASN A 202 16.82 -26.19 -13.85
C ASN A 202 15.91 -25.94 -12.63
N LYS A 203 14.80 -26.68 -12.48
CA LYS A 203 13.84 -26.51 -11.39
C LYS A 203 14.49 -26.49 -10.01
N GLN A 204 15.39 -27.45 -9.75
CA GLN A 204 16.08 -27.56 -8.46
C GLN A 204 16.99 -26.35 -8.20
N SER A 205 17.73 -25.88 -9.22
CA SER A 205 18.61 -24.72 -9.07
C SER A 205 17.84 -23.41 -8.80
N GLN A 206 16.64 -23.27 -9.38
CA GLN A 206 15.76 -22.12 -9.16
C GLN A 206 15.17 -22.14 -7.75
N LEU A 207 14.77 -23.31 -7.25
CA LEU A 207 14.31 -23.48 -5.87
C LEU A 207 15.41 -23.18 -4.85
N ASP A 208 16.64 -23.64 -5.10
CA ASP A 208 17.80 -23.34 -4.25
C ASP A 208 18.12 -21.85 -4.22
N MET A 209 18.05 -21.17 -5.37
CA MET A 209 18.26 -19.72 -5.46
C MET A 209 17.22 -18.94 -4.66
N LEU A 210 15.94 -19.27 -4.82
CA LEU A 210 14.85 -18.61 -4.11
C LEU A 210 14.94 -18.86 -2.59
N THR A 211 15.33 -20.07 -2.19
CA THR A 211 15.53 -20.43 -0.78
C THR A 211 16.66 -19.61 -0.15
N LYS A 212 17.79 -19.45 -0.86
CA LYS A 212 18.90 -18.58 -0.43
C LYS A 212 18.49 -17.11 -0.30
N LEU A 213 17.70 -16.58 -1.24
CA LEU A 213 17.21 -15.20 -1.17
C LEU A 213 16.27 -15.00 0.02
N ARG A 214 15.43 -15.99 0.33
CA ARG A 214 14.53 -15.97 1.48
C ARG A 214 15.30 -15.99 2.80
N ALA A 215 16.32 -16.83 2.91
CA ALA A 215 17.20 -16.89 4.08
C ALA A 215 17.93 -15.56 4.31
N ARG A 216 18.52 -14.97 3.26
CA ARG A 216 19.19 -13.67 3.33
C ARG A 216 18.27 -12.54 3.77
N ARG A 217 17.03 -12.51 3.24
CA ARG A 217 16.04 -11.49 3.63
C ARG A 217 15.57 -11.65 5.08
N ALA A 218 15.57 -12.87 5.61
CA ALA A 218 15.23 -13.17 7.00
C ALA A 218 16.40 -12.93 7.99
N GLY A 219 17.57 -12.51 7.51
CA GLY A 219 18.74 -12.23 8.34
C GLY A 219 19.64 -13.45 8.61
N GLY A 220 19.47 -14.55 7.86
CA GLY A 220 20.44 -15.65 7.80
C GLY A 220 21.60 -15.34 6.82
N PRO A 221 22.73 -16.10 6.90
CA PRO A 221 23.88 -15.93 6.01
C PRO A 221 23.56 -16.09 4.50
#